data_AF-A0A4Q3SXF3-F1
#
_entry.id   AF-A0A4Q3SXF3-F1
#
_cell.length_a   1.000
_cell.length_b   1.000
_cell.length_c   1.000
_cell.angle_alpha   90.00
_cell.angle_beta   90.00
_cell.angle_gamma   90.00
#
_symmetry.space_group_name_H-M   'P 1'
#
loop_
_entity.id
_entity.type
_entity.pdbx_description
1 polymer ?
#
loop_
_entity_poly.entity_id
_entity_poly.type
_entity_poly.pdbx_seq_one_letter_code
_entity_poly.pdbx_strand_id
1 'polypeptide(L)'
;RRPLIDLAWARSGDKGDAFNIGIIARRPEYLPWIRRSLGPEAVQTFFAHEFEGAKAPKVFSYELPGLGAINLHCIQALGGGQFSSLRLDPLAKGKAQQLLDMEIEVPADLVVG
;
A
#
# COMPACT_ATOMS: atom_id res chain seq x y z
N ARG A 1 13.07 -12.86 0.86
CA ARG A 1 12.05 -11.82 1.09
C ARG A 1 12.68 -10.71 1.90
N ARG A 2 12.23 -9.48 1.73
CA ARG A 2 12.66 -8.31 2.51
C ARG A 2 11.42 -7.47 2.84
N PRO A 3 11.38 -6.81 4.00
CA PRO A 3 10.31 -5.86 4.28
C PRO A 3 10.36 -4.70 3.29
N LEU A 4 9.20 -4.20 2.87
CA LEU A 4 9.09 -3.13 1.88
C LEU A 4 9.87 -1.87 2.27
N ILE A 5 10.04 -1.60 3.58
CA ILE A 5 10.84 -0.49 4.11
C ILE A 5 12.27 -0.44 3.55
N ASP A 6 12.87 -1.60 3.28
CA ASP A 6 14.22 -1.73 2.72
C ASP A 6 14.28 -1.35 1.23
N LEU A 7 13.14 -1.45 0.54
CA LEU A 7 13.04 -1.36 -0.91
C LEU A 7 12.36 -0.07 -1.38
N ALA A 8 11.56 0.58 -0.54
CA ALA A 8 10.75 1.73 -0.95
C ALA A 8 10.61 2.80 0.14
N TRP A 9 10.26 4.01 -0.30
CA TRP A 9 9.63 5.02 0.54
C TRP A 9 8.12 4.97 0.30
N ALA A 10 7.31 5.23 1.33
CA ALA A 10 5.87 5.31 1.19
C ALA A 10 5.23 6.45 1.98
N ARG A 11 4.13 6.99 1.44
CA ARG A 11 3.28 8.00 2.08
C ARG A 11 1.82 7.69 1.78
N SER A 12 0.93 7.99 2.72
CA SER A 12 -0.50 7.72 2.60
C SER A 12 -1.36 8.94 2.90
N GLY A 13 -2.55 8.92 2.35
CA GLY A 13 -3.58 9.92 2.57
C GLY A 13 -4.97 9.31 2.42
N ASP A 14 -5.97 10.01 2.95
CA ASP A 14 -7.37 9.61 2.89
C ASP A 14 -8.19 10.53 1.99
N LYS A 15 -9.29 9.99 1.45
CA LYS A 15 -10.35 10.77 0.84
C LYS A 15 -11.70 10.09 1.06
N GLY A 16 -12.41 10.50 2.11
CA GLY A 16 -13.70 9.90 2.47
C GLY A 16 -13.49 8.49 3.02
N ASP A 17 -14.25 7.51 2.51
CA ASP A 17 -14.11 6.08 2.84
C ASP A 17 -13.10 5.38 1.92
N ALA A 18 -11.97 6.04 1.66
CA ALA A 18 -10.90 5.52 0.83
C ALA A 18 -9.55 6.05 1.33
N PHE A 19 -8.50 5.28 1.07
CA PHE A 19 -7.13 5.74 1.25
C PHE A 19 -6.26 5.37 0.06
N ASN A 20 -5.19 6.14 -0.14
CA ASN A 20 -4.16 5.82 -1.10
C ASN A 20 -2.79 5.68 -0.43
N ILE A 21 -1.92 4.88 -1.05
CA ILE A 21 -0.53 4.73 -0.64
C ILE A 21 0.36 4.89 -1.87
N GLY A 22 1.10 6.00 -1.90
CA GLY A 22 2.16 6.20 -2.88
C GLY A 22 3.43 5.50 -2.42
N ILE A 23 4.03 4.71 -3.31
CA ILE A 23 5.23 3.89 -3.05
C ILE A 23 6.26 4.23 -4.13
N ILE A 24 7.40 4.76 -3.71
CA ILE A 24 8.51 5.09 -4.59
C ILE A 24 9.64 4.11 -4.31
N ALA A 25 10.07 3.36 -5.32
CA ALA A 25 11.19 2.43 -5.17
C ALA A 25 12.48 3.20 -4.86
N ARG A 26 13.25 2.73 -3.87
CA ARG A 26 14.56 3.31 -3.53
C ARG A 26 15.56 3.18 -4.68
N ARG A 27 15.42 2.09 -5.44
CA ARG A 27 16.15 1.86 -6.69
C ARG A 27 15.18 1.37 -7.77
N PRO A 28 15.26 1.86 -9.02
CA PRO A 28 14.33 1.49 -10.08
C PRO A 28 14.20 -0.02 -10.30
N GLU A 29 15.28 -0.78 -10.08
CA GLU A 29 15.34 -2.24 -10.26
C GLU A 29 14.42 -3.00 -9.27
N TYR A 30 14.02 -2.36 -8.17
CA TYR A 30 13.08 -2.94 -7.20
C TYR A 30 11.62 -2.85 -7.66
N LEU A 31 11.28 -1.90 -8.53
CA LEU A 31 9.90 -1.61 -8.89
C LEU A 31 9.14 -2.83 -9.46
N PRO A 32 9.72 -3.66 -10.35
CA PRO A 32 9.04 -4.85 -10.84
C PRO A 32 8.67 -5.86 -9.75
N TRP A 33 9.51 -5.96 -8.71
CA TRP A 33 9.32 -6.86 -7.57
C TRP A 33 8.29 -6.32 -6.59
N ILE A 34 8.39 -5.02 -6.27
CA ILE A 34 7.40 -4.30 -5.47
C ILE A 34 6.02 -4.43 -6.12
N ARG A 35 5.89 -4.13 -7.42
CA ARG A 35 4.62 -4.19 -8.15
C ARG A 35 4.01 -5.59 -8.17
N ARG A 36 4.85 -6.63 -8.31
CA ARG A 36 4.40 -8.02 -8.29
C ARG A 36 3.86 -8.42 -6.92
N SER A 37 4.58 -8.07 -5.85
CA SER A 37 4.19 -8.42 -4.47
C SER A 37 3.01 -7.59 -3.97
N LEU A 38 2.90 -6.32 -4.40
CA LEU A 38 1.81 -5.41 -4.02
C LEU A 38 0.61 -5.47 -4.99
N GLY A 39 0.25 -6.68 -5.42
CA GLY A 39 -0.95 -6.90 -6.23
C GLY A 39 -2.23 -6.54 -5.45
N PRO A 40 -3.33 -6.16 -6.13
CA PRO A 40 -4.58 -5.78 -5.48
C PRO A 40 -5.08 -6.75 -4.41
N GLU A 41 -5.06 -8.05 -4.69
CA GLU A 41 -5.50 -9.11 -3.77
C GLU A 41 -4.61 -9.20 -2.52
N ALA A 42 -3.29 -9.10 -2.70
CA ALA A 42 -2.34 -9.15 -1.60
C ALA A 42 -2.47 -7.94 -0.66
N VAL A 43 -2.66 -6.74 -1.25
CA VAL A 43 -2.90 -5.51 -0.50
C VAL A 43 -4.24 -5.57 0.23
N GLN A 44 -5.28 -6.09 -0.42
CA GLN A 44 -6.59 -6.26 0.20
C GLN A 44 -6.53 -7.24 1.37
N THR A 45 -5.75 -8.31 1.24
CA THR A 45 -5.52 -9.30 2.31
C THR A 45 -4.75 -8.68 3.47
N PHE A 46 -3.66 -7.96 3.20
CA PHE A 46 -2.86 -7.29 4.22
C PHE A 46 -3.69 -6.30 5.04
N PHE A 47 -4.54 -5.53 4.36
CA PHE A 47 -5.46 -4.57 4.97
C PHE A 47 -6.88 -5.12 5.19
N ALA A 48 -7.08 -6.43 5.33
CA ALA A 48 -8.42 -7.01 5.45
C ALA A 48 -9.27 -6.33 6.54
N HIS A 49 -8.65 -6.02 7.67
CA HIS A 49 -9.26 -5.28 8.78
C HIS A 49 -9.81 -3.91 8.34
N GLU A 50 -9.20 -3.22 7.37
CA GLU A 50 -9.65 -1.93 6.83
C GLU A 50 -10.90 -2.00 5.97
N PHE A 51 -11.20 -3.18 5.42
CA PHE A 51 -12.36 -3.42 4.57
C PHE A 51 -13.54 -4.07 5.32
N GLU A 52 -13.43 -4.29 6.63
CA GLU A 52 -14.54 -4.83 7.42
C GLU A 52 -15.81 -3.97 7.27
N GLY A 53 -16.91 -4.62 6.90
CA GLY A 53 -18.20 -3.97 6.64
C GLY A 53 -18.35 -3.34 5.25
N ALA A 54 -17.31 -3.36 4.41
CA ALA A 54 -17.40 -2.86 3.04
C ALA A 54 -18.32 -3.73 2.17
N LYS A 55 -19.15 -3.09 1.35
CA LYS A 55 -20.11 -3.81 0.47
C LYS A 55 -19.47 -4.28 -0.84
N ALA A 56 -18.54 -3.49 -1.37
CA ALA A 56 -17.85 -3.73 -2.63
C ALA A 56 -16.44 -3.12 -2.60
N PRO A 57 -15.56 -3.59 -1.69
CA PRO A 57 -14.21 -3.05 -1.56
C PRO A 57 -13.39 -3.28 -2.83
N LYS A 58 -12.53 -2.33 -3.19
CA LYS A 58 -11.65 -2.44 -4.36
C LYS A 58 -10.26 -1.89 -4.06
N VAL A 59 -9.25 -2.53 -4.63
CA VAL A 59 -7.88 -2.01 -4.67
C VAL A 59 -7.48 -1.80 -6.12
N PHE A 60 -7.04 -0.59 -6.44
CA PHE A 60 -6.45 -0.25 -7.73
C PHE A 60 -4.95 0.03 -7.56
N SER A 61 -4.16 -0.34 -8.56
CA SER A 61 -2.74 0.01 -8.65
C SER A 61 -2.53 0.86 -9.89
N TYR A 62 -1.94 2.05 -9.70
CA TYR A 62 -1.60 2.97 -10.76
C TYR A 62 -0.09 3.08 -10.87
N GLU A 63 0.47 2.83 -12.06
CA GLU A 63 1.90 3.00 -12.30
C GLU A 63 2.24 4.47 -12.53
N LEU A 64 3.38 4.91 -11.97
CA LEU A 64 3.93 6.26 -12.11
C LEU A 64 5.34 6.15 -12.70
N PRO A 65 5.46 5.82 -14.00
CA PRO A 65 6.73 5.38 -14.59
C PRO A 65 7.84 6.42 -14.52
N GLY A 66 7.53 7.71 -14.63
CA GLY A 66 8.51 8.79 -14.51
C GLY A 66 9.10 8.98 -13.10
N LEU A 67 8.51 8.34 -12.09
CA LEU A 67 8.93 8.43 -10.69
C LEU A 67 9.48 7.11 -10.13
N GLY A 68 9.49 6.03 -10.93
CA GLY A 68 9.84 4.70 -10.42
C GLY A 68 8.90 4.25 -9.30
N ALA A 69 7.60 4.53 -9.44
CA ALA A 69 6.63 4.46 -8.35
C ALA A 69 5.30 3.82 -8.76
N ILE A 70 4.53 3.41 -7.75
CA ILE A 70 3.12 3.04 -7.89
C ILE A 70 2.28 3.79 -6.86
N ASN A 71 1.00 3.96 -7.14
CA ASN A 71 0.01 4.43 -6.18
C ASN A 71 -1.10 3.38 -6.04
N LEU A 72 -1.26 2.86 -4.83
CA LEU A 72 -2.37 1.99 -4.47
C LEU A 72 -3.56 2.84 -4.03
N HIS A 73 -4.76 2.48 -4.45
CA HIS A 73 -5.99 3.17 -4.06
C HIS A 73 -7.01 2.14 -3.55
N CYS A 74 -7.30 2.22 -2.26
CA CYS A 74 -8.18 1.33 -1.53
C CYS A 74 -9.54 2.02 -1.32
N ILE A 75 -10.57 1.51 -1.98
CA ILE A 75 -11.94 2.04 -1.98
C ILE A 75 -12.82 1.25 -1.00
N GLN A 76 -13.71 1.96 -0.30
CA GLN A 76 -14.51 1.42 0.80
C GLN A 76 -13.63 0.81 1.88
N ALA A 77 -12.65 1.59 2.28
CA ALA A 77 -11.71 1.29 3.33
C ALA A 77 -11.75 2.45 4.33
N LEU A 78 -11.53 2.18 5.61
CA LEU A 78 -11.66 3.12 6.75
C LEU A 78 -13.05 3.18 7.40
N GLY A 79 -14.00 2.30 7.08
CA GLY A 79 -15.25 2.15 7.84
C GLY A 79 -16.16 3.38 7.81
N GLY A 80 -16.30 4.01 6.64
CA GLY A 80 -17.12 5.20 6.42
C GLY A 80 -16.36 6.53 6.48
N GLY A 81 -15.03 6.49 6.66
CA GLY A 81 -14.15 7.67 6.66
C GLY A 81 -14.18 8.51 7.95
N GLN A 82 -13.49 9.65 7.92
CA GLN A 82 -13.17 10.48 9.10
C GLN A 82 -14.34 10.76 10.06
N PHE A 83 -15.54 11.06 9.55
CA PHE A 83 -16.67 11.46 10.38
C PHE A 83 -17.53 10.30 10.90
N SER A 84 -17.30 9.09 10.39
CA SER A 84 -18.15 7.92 10.68
C SER A 84 -17.38 6.77 11.32
N SER A 85 -16.05 6.79 11.23
CA SER A 85 -15.20 5.68 11.60
C SER A 85 -14.83 5.69 13.08
N LEU A 86 -14.92 4.52 13.71
CA LEU A 86 -14.39 4.26 15.06
C LEU A 86 -12.95 3.73 15.03
N ARG A 87 -12.32 3.67 13.86
CA ARG A 87 -10.96 3.14 13.70
C ARG A 87 -9.93 4.07 14.30
N LEU A 88 -8.78 3.51 14.67
CA LEU A 88 -7.65 4.26 15.25
C LEU A 88 -7.04 5.28 14.27
N ASP A 89 -6.99 4.96 12.97
CA ASP A 89 -6.39 5.79 11.93
C ASP A 89 -7.38 6.09 10.79
N PRO A 90 -8.44 6.88 11.03
CA PRO A 90 -9.48 7.17 10.05
C PRO A 90 -9.05 8.22 9.01
N LEU A 91 -7.87 8.83 9.21
CA LEU A 91 -7.22 9.77 8.29
C LEU A 91 -6.07 9.13 7.50
N ALA A 92 -5.94 7.81 7.60
CA ALA A 92 -4.94 6.99 6.92
C ALA A 92 -3.49 7.51 7.03
N LYS A 93 -3.10 8.14 8.14
CA LYS A 93 -1.76 8.71 8.31
C LYS A 93 -0.70 7.64 8.60
N GLY A 94 -1.12 6.50 9.14
CA GLY A 94 -0.28 5.35 9.45
C GLY A 94 -0.30 4.24 8.38
N LYS A 95 -1.18 4.30 7.38
CA LYS A 95 -1.33 3.20 6.39
C LYS A 95 -0.07 2.92 5.58
N ALA A 96 0.67 3.95 5.19
CA ALA A 96 1.97 3.76 4.56
C ALA A 96 2.95 3.06 5.51
N GLN A 97 2.98 3.44 6.78
CA GLN A 97 3.87 2.81 7.78
C GLN A 97 3.52 1.34 7.97
N GLN A 98 2.23 1.00 8.00
CA GLN A 98 1.78 -0.39 8.06
C GLN A 98 2.23 -1.18 6.83
N LEU A 99 1.99 -0.65 5.61
CA LEU A 99 2.36 -1.35 4.37
C LEU A 99 3.88 -1.58 4.25
N LEU A 100 4.70 -0.71 4.85
CA LEU A 100 6.17 -0.85 4.82
C LEU A 100 6.67 -2.13 5.53
N ASP A 101 5.84 -2.78 6.36
CA ASP A 101 6.12 -4.08 6.98
C ASP A 101 5.78 -5.28 6.05
N MET A 102 5.16 -5.05 4.89
CA MET A 102 4.82 -6.11 3.96
C MET A 102 6.08 -6.73 3.34
N GLU A 103 6.16 -8.07 3.38
CA GLU A 103 7.28 -8.82 2.82
C GLU A 103 7.22 -8.86 1.28
N ILE A 104 8.32 -8.47 0.64
CA ILE A 104 8.47 -8.43 -0.81
C ILE A 104 9.37 -9.57 -1.28
N GLU A 105 8.95 -10.24 -2.34
CA GLU A 105 9.75 -11.24 -3.03
C GLU A 105 10.69 -10.55 -4.00
N VAL A 106 11.99 -10.53 -3.66
CA VAL A 106 13.05 -9.89 -4.44
C VAL A 106 14.26 -10.83 -4.52
N PRO A 107 14.93 -10.94 -5.68
CA PRO A 107 16.17 -11.68 -5.85
C PRO A 107 17.25 -11.28 -4.84
N ALA A 108 17.99 -12.27 -4.34
CA ALA A 108 18.98 -12.05 -3.29
C ALA A 108 20.13 -11.15 -3.75
N ASP A 109 20.58 -11.31 -5.00
CA ASP A 109 21.61 -10.50 -5.67
C ASP A 109 21.25 -9.02 -5.76
N LEU A 110 19.95 -8.70 -5.87
CA LEU A 110 19.46 -7.33 -5.84
C LEU A 110 19.44 -6.72 -4.44
N VAL A 111 19.66 -7.46 -3.36
CA VAL A 111 19.67 -6.91 -1.99
C VAL A 111 20.98 -7.18 -1.25
N VAL A 112 22.02 -7.61 -1.97
CA VAL A 112 23.38 -7.69 -1.44
C VAL A 112 23.93 -6.26 -1.33
N GLY A 113 23.88 -5.72 -0.12
CA GLY A 113 24.39 -4.41 0.27
C GLY A 113 24.29 -4.25 1.77
#